data_AF-A0A9E2IHU1-F1
#
_entry.id   AF-A0A9E2IHU1-F1
#
_cell.length_a   1.000
_cell.length_b   1.000
_cell.length_c   1.000
_cell.angle_alpha   90.00
_cell.angle_beta   90.00
_cell.angle_gamma   90.00
#
_symmetry.space_group_name_H-M   'P 1'
#
loop_
_entity.id
_entity.type
_entity.pdbx_description
1 polymer ?
#
loop_
_entity_poly.entity_id
_entity_poly.type
_entity_poly.pdbx_seq_one_letter_code
_entity_poly.pdbx_strand_id
1 'polypeptide(L)'
;MNLVIVESPAKARKLSGFLGQDFQVEACVGHVRDLPKQLGVDVENDFEPTYEVVSGKRKIVNILKKAAKTADKIYLAMDPDREGEAIAWHVKYLIENGKPKKSQEFLRATFHEITKSAVLDAIKKPNEINIDLVDAQQARRILDRLVGYKVSPVLWRKVRRGLSAGRVQSPALRLIVEREKEIEAFKPEEYWEVDVALCVEDKKATQLFTEGKLP
;
A
#
# COMPACT_ATOMS: atom_id res chain seq x y z
N MET A 1 0.80 -2.77 31.69
CA MET A 1 1.48 -3.22 30.45
C MET A 1 0.80 -2.52 29.27
N ASN A 2 1.56 -1.88 28.38
CA ASN A 2 1.01 -1.25 27.19
C ASN A 2 1.03 -2.22 25.99
N LEU A 3 0.11 -2.05 25.04
CA LEU A 3 0.07 -2.83 23.80
C LEU A 3 0.46 -1.94 22.62
N VAL A 4 1.38 -2.39 21.77
CA VAL A 4 1.69 -1.77 20.48
C VAL A 4 1.31 -2.73 19.37
N ILE A 5 0.49 -2.28 18.43
CA ILE A 5 0.07 -3.08 17.28
C ILE A 5 0.70 -2.49 16.02
N VAL A 6 1.41 -3.32 15.28
CA VAL A 6 2.06 -2.96 14.01
C VAL A 6 1.55 -3.83 12.87
N GLU A 7 1.90 -3.45 11.63
CA GLU A 7 1.42 -4.15 10.45
C GLU A 7 2.09 -5.51 10.26
N SER A 8 3.41 -5.61 10.47
CA SER A 8 4.18 -6.80 10.08
C SER A 8 4.95 -7.43 11.25
N PRO A 9 5.16 -8.77 11.23
CA PRO A 9 5.95 -9.45 12.27
C PRO A 9 7.40 -8.96 12.37
N ALA A 10 7.98 -8.50 11.26
CA ALA A 10 9.32 -7.95 11.23
C ALA A 10 9.41 -6.63 12.03
N LYS A 11 8.44 -5.73 11.84
CA LYS A 11 8.33 -4.52 12.65
C LYS A 11 8.11 -4.85 14.12
N ALA A 12 7.26 -5.84 14.43
CA ALA A 12 6.97 -6.22 15.80
C ALA A 12 8.25 -6.62 16.54
N ARG A 13 9.04 -7.53 15.96
CA ARG A 13 10.33 -7.95 16.53
C ARG A 13 11.29 -6.79 16.75
N LYS A 14 11.38 -5.87 15.79
CA LYS A 14 12.29 -4.71 15.88
C LYS A 14 11.85 -3.73 16.97
N LEU A 15 10.56 -3.42 17.06
CA LEU A 15 10.02 -2.51 18.07
C LEU A 15 10.06 -3.11 19.48
N SER A 16 9.87 -4.42 19.64
CA SER A 16 10.06 -5.09 20.94
C SER A 16 11.46 -4.85 21.52
N GLY A 17 12.49 -4.86 20.67
CA GLY A 17 13.86 -4.56 21.08
C GLY A 17 14.08 -3.11 21.51
N PHE A 18 13.24 -2.17 21.08
CA PHE A 18 13.35 -0.75 21.40
C PHE A 18 12.57 -0.35 22.64
N LEU A 19 11.37 -0.91 22.81
CA LEU A 19 10.38 -0.50 23.81
C LEU A 19 10.55 -1.21 25.17
N GLY A 20 11.25 -2.35 25.21
CA GLY A 20 11.51 -3.07 26.46
C GLY A 20 10.30 -3.83 27.00
N GLN A 21 10.35 -4.18 28.30
CA GLN A 21 9.38 -5.09 28.92
C GLN A 21 8.04 -4.44 29.28
N ASP A 22 7.92 -3.11 29.25
CA ASP A 22 6.68 -2.39 29.56
C ASP A 22 5.65 -2.43 28.41
N PHE A 23 6.06 -2.94 27.25
CA PHE A 23 5.26 -3.00 26.03
C PHE A 23 5.18 -4.42 25.48
N GLN A 24 3.97 -4.91 25.31
CA GLN A 24 3.68 -6.05 24.44
C GLN A 24 3.54 -5.54 23.01
N VAL A 25 4.26 -6.13 22.05
CA VAL A 25 4.19 -5.74 20.63
C VAL A 25 3.61 -6.87 19.79
N GLU A 26 2.50 -6.61 19.10
CA GLU A 26 1.77 -7.58 18.28
C GLU A 26 1.67 -7.12 16.82
N ALA A 27 1.53 -8.07 15.89
CA ALA A 27 1.36 -7.77 14.46
C ALA A 27 -0.03 -8.18 13.95
N CYS A 28 -0.71 -7.28 13.22
CA CYS A 28 -1.98 -7.61 12.55
C CYS A 28 -1.79 -8.35 11.20
N VAL A 29 -0.57 -8.30 10.66
CA VAL A 29 -0.15 -8.93 9.40
C VAL A 29 -0.94 -8.34 8.21
N GLY A 30 -0.94 -7.01 8.08
CA GLY A 30 -1.69 -6.27 7.06
C GLY A 30 -3.19 -6.13 7.40
N HIS A 31 -4.04 -6.06 6.36
CA HIS A 31 -5.49 -5.88 6.52
C HIS A 31 -6.15 -7.03 7.30
N VAL A 32 -6.96 -6.64 8.30
CA VAL A 32 -7.74 -7.57 9.15
C VAL A 32 -9.22 -7.61 8.78
N ARG A 33 -9.70 -6.59 8.08
CA ARG A 33 -11.03 -6.49 7.48
C ARG A 33 -10.91 -6.14 6.02
N ASP A 34 -11.85 -6.62 5.21
CA ASP A 34 -12.00 -6.24 3.81
C ASP A 34 -13.47 -6.35 3.39
N LEU A 35 -13.81 -5.79 2.23
CA LEU A 35 -15.12 -5.96 1.63
C LEU A 35 -15.36 -7.45 1.30
N PRO A 36 -16.60 -7.97 1.43
CA PRO A 36 -16.94 -9.36 1.13
C PRO A 36 -16.64 -9.75 -0.32
N LYS A 37 -16.82 -11.04 -0.63
CA LYS A 37 -16.78 -11.54 -2.03
C LYS A 37 -17.93 -11.03 -2.90
N GLN A 38 -19.00 -10.51 -2.32
CA GLN A 38 -20.06 -9.79 -3.04
C GLN A 38 -19.69 -8.31 -3.16
N LEU A 39 -20.51 -7.46 -3.81
CA LEU A 39 -20.16 -6.06 -4.01
C LEU A 39 -19.75 -5.37 -2.71
N GLY A 40 -20.52 -5.56 -1.62
CA GLY A 40 -20.17 -5.09 -0.28
C GLY A 40 -20.18 -3.57 -0.13
N VAL A 41 -20.82 -2.85 -1.06
CA VAL A 41 -20.97 -1.39 -1.07
C VAL A 41 -22.43 -1.11 -1.39
N ASP A 42 -23.09 -0.37 -0.51
CA ASP A 42 -24.46 0.09 -0.72
C ASP A 42 -24.45 1.40 -1.50
N VAL A 43 -24.77 1.34 -2.80
CA VAL A 43 -24.71 2.50 -3.69
C VAL A 43 -25.88 3.47 -3.49
N GLU A 44 -26.96 3.01 -2.86
CA GLU A 44 -28.16 3.83 -2.63
C GLU A 44 -28.06 4.58 -1.28
N ASN A 45 -27.26 4.07 -0.34
CA ASN A 45 -27.06 4.64 0.99
C ASN A 45 -25.62 5.15 1.16
N ASP A 46 -25.28 6.23 0.43
CA ASP A 46 -24.00 6.96 0.55
C ASP A 46 -22.73 6.09 0.45
N PHE A 47 -22.77 5.07 -0.41
CA PHE A 47 -21.67 4.13 -0.62
C PHE A 47 -21.24 3.36 0.63
N GLU A 48 -22.16 3.14 1.58
CA GLU A 48 -21.83 2.50 2.86
C GLU A 48 -21.18 1.11 2.65
N PRO A 49 -19.92 0.91 3.10
CA PRO A 49 -19.21 -0.34 2.91
C PRO A 49 -19.53 -1.36 4.00
N THR A 50 -19.85 -2.58 3.59
CA THR A 50 -19.88 -3.74 4.49
C THR A 50 -18.49 -4.38 4.54
N TYR A 51 -17.93 -4.53 5.74
CA TYR A 51 -16.64 -5.19 5.95
C TYR A 51 -16.76 -6.48 6.73
N GLU A 52 -16.02 -7.50 6.31
CA GLU A 52 -15.88 -8.78 6.98
C GLU A 52 -14.44 -9.00 7.43
N VAL A 53 -14.24 -9.85 8.45
CA VAL A 53 -12.90 -10.28 8.85
C VAL A 53 -12.31 -11.12 7.72
N VAL A 54 -11.11 -10.74 7.26
CA VAL A 54 -10.41 -11.45 6.18
C VAL A 54 -10.23 -12.92 6.55
N SER A 55 -10.47 -13.82 5.59
CA SER A 55 -10.32 -15.26 5.79
C SER A 55 -8.91 -15.60 6.31
N GLY A 56 -8.83 -16.47 7.32
CA GLY A 56 -7.56 -16.81 7.98
C GLY A 56 -7.08 -15.84 9.06
N LYS A 57 -7.64 -14.62 9.17
CA LYS A 57 -7.22 -13.63 10.18
C LYS A 57 -7.90 -13.76 11.55
N ARG A 58 -8.89 -14.65 11.70
CA ARG A 58 -9.65 -14.79 12.97
C ARG A 58 -8.76 -15.06 14.18
N LYS A 59 -7.73 -15.89 14.02
CA LYS A 59 -6.77 -16.19 15.11
C LYS A 59 -6.02 -14.93 15.55
N ILE A 60 -5.51 -14.15 14.59
CA ILE A 60 -4.81 -12.88 14.85
C ILE A 60 -5.75 -11.89 15.56
N VAL A 61 -6.98 -11.73 15.05
CA VAL A 61 -7.97 -10.84 15.68
C VAL A 61 -8.26 -11.26 17.12
N ASN A 62 -8.35 -12.56 17.41
CA ASN A 62 -8.54 -13.05 18.77
C ASN A 62 -7.33 -12.79 19.68
N ILE A 63 -6.10 -12.89 19.15
CA ILE A 63 -4.87 -12.53 19.88
C ILE A 63 -4.89 -11.04 20.22
N LEU A 64 -5.12 -10.17 19.23
CA LEU A 64 -5.19 -8.72 19.43
C LEU A 64 -6.27 -8.34 20.46
N LYS A 65 -7.47 -8.94 20.37
CA LYS A 65 -8.54 -8.74 21.35
C LYS A 65 -8.15 -9.17 22.75
N LYS A 66 -7.42 -10.28 22.90
CA LYS A 66 -6.97 -10.77 24.21
C LYS A 66 -5.92 -9.83 24.80
N ALA A 67 -4.89 -9.47 24.02
CA ALA A 67 -3.85 -8.55 24.45
C ALA A 67 -4.43 -7.17 24.82
N ALA A 68 -5.38 -6.67 24.04
CA ALA A 68 -6.03 -5.39 24.30
C ALA A 68 -6.83 -5.36 25.61
N LYS A 69 -7.39 -6.50 26.06
CA LYS A 69 -8.15 -6.56 27.33
C LYS A 69 -7.28 -6.34 28.56
N THR A 70 -6.01 -6.70 28.49
CA THR A 70 -5.05 -6.60 29.60
C THR A 70 -4.14 -5.37 29.49
N ALA A 71 -4.29 -4.59 28.42
CA ALA A 71 -3.45 -3.43 28.14
C ALA A 71 -4.02 -2.16 28.79
N ASP A 72 -3.15 -1.34 29.38
CA ASP A 72 -3.53 -0.03 29.92
C ASP A 72 -3.82 0.96 28.79
N LYS A 73 -2.89 1.02 27.82
CA LYS A 73 -3.01 1.82 26.58
C LYS A 73 -2.71 0.98 25.35
N ILE A 74 -3.37 1.30 24.24
CA ILE A 74 -3.21 0.61 22.96
C ILE A 74 -2.65 1.59 21.92
N TYR A 75 -1.41 1.38 21.50
CA TYR A 75 -0.74 2.16 20.47
C TYR A 75 -0.88 1.47 19.11
N LEU A 76 -1.41 2.20 18.13
CA LEU A 76 -1.55 1.79 16.74
C LEU A 76 -0.36 2.37 15.96
N ALA A 77 0.61 1.51 15.66
CA ALA A 77 1.91 1.87 15.07
C ALA A 77 2.03 1.36 13.62
N MET A 78 0.98 1.58 12.84
CA MET A 78 0.98 1.32 11.39
C MET A 78 1.75 2.41 10.64
N ASP A 79 2.08 2.16 9.37
CA ASP A 79 2.80 3.13 8.56
C ASP A 79 2.06 4.47 8.44
N PRO A 80 2.79 5.60 8.31
CA PRO A 80 2.22 6.94 8.29
C PRO A 80 1.67 7.29 6.90
N ASP A 81 0.84 6.41 6.34
CA ASP A 81 0.12 6.62 5.08
C ASP A 81 -1.37 6.26 5.24
N ARG A 82 -2.16 6.50 4.20
CA ARG A 82 -3.60 6.19 4.20
C ARG A 82 -3.92 4.70 4.40
N GLU A 83 -3.02 3.80 4.00
CA GLU A 83 -3.24 2.36 4.13
C GLU A 83 -3.03 1.93 5.58
N GLY A 84 -1.95 2.38 6.21
CA GLY A 84 -1.70 2.22 7.63
C GLY A 84 -2.80 2.83 8.49
N GLU A 85 -3.35 3.98 8.09
CA GLU A 85 -4.45 4.63 8.80
C GLU A 85 -5.75 3.80 8.75
N ALA A 86 -6.12 3.29 7.57
CA ALA A 86 -7.26 2.40 7.42
C ALA A 86 -7.10 1.08 8.21
N ILE A 87 -5.88 0.51 8.23
CA ILE A 87 -5.58 -0.68 9.04
C ILE A 87 -5.73 -0.36 10.53
N ALA A 88 -5.20 0.78 11.00
CA ALA A 88 -5.32 1.21 12.39
C ALA A 88 -6.80 1.36 12.78
N TRP A 89 -7.61 2.00 11.93
CA TRP A 89 -9.06 2.14 12.11
C TRP A 89 -9.78 0.79 12.17
N HIS A 90 -9.49 -0.13 11.24
CA HIS A 90 -10.08 -1.46 11.24
C HIS A 90 -9.70 -2.29 12.47
N VAL A 91 -8.45 -2.21 12.94
CA VAL A 91 -7.99 -2.89 14.16
C VAL A 91 -8.73 -2.35 15.38
N LYS A 92 -8.81 -1.02 15.51
CA LYS A 92 -9.58 -0.36 16.59
C LYS A 92 -11.02 -0.86 16.59
N TYR A 93 -11.72 -0.78 15.45
CA TYR A 93 -13.09 -1.24 15.31
C TYR A 93 -13.28 -2.70 15.75
N LEU A 94 -12.34 -3.59 15.37
CA LEU A 94 -12.42 -4.99 15.76
C LEU A 94 -12.28 -5.18 17.27
N ILE A 95 -11.31 -4.54 17.90
CA ILE A 95 -11.05 -4.65 19.34
C ILE A 95 -12.24 -4.12 20.15
N GLU A 96 -12.84 -3.02 19.70
CA GLU A 96 -14.03 -2.41 20.28
C GLU A 96 -15.32 -3.23 20.01
N ASN A 97 -15.25 -4.27 19.17
CA ASN A 97 -16.43 -5.00 18.67
C ASN A 97 -17.47 -4.07 18.00
N GLY A 98 -17.00 -3.03 17.31
CA GLY A 98 -17.87 -2.05 16.67
C GLY A 98 -18.62 -1.11 17.63
N LYS A 99 -18.28 -1.08 18.92
CA LYS A 99 -18.86 -0.14 19.89
C LYS A 99 -17.75 0.52 20.71
N PRO A 100 -17.67 1.86 20.74
CA PRO A 100 -16.66 2.57 21.52
C PRO A 100 -16.69 2.11 22.98
N LYS A 101 -15.54 1.66 23.49
CA LYS A 101 -15.42 1.27 24.90
C LYS A 101 -14.73 2.41 25.65
N LYS A 102 -15.47 3.07 26.54
CA LYS A 102 -14.93 4.16 27.39
C LYS A 102 -13.69 3.76 28.21
N SER A 103 -13.43 2.47 28.39
CA SER A 103 -12.33 1.95 29.20
C SER A 103 -11.01 1.72 28.45
N GLN A 104 -10.95 1.90 27.12
CA GLN A 104 -9.73 1.61 26.34
C GLN A 104 -9.25 2.85 25.60
N GLU A 105 -8.03 3.29 25.92
CA GLU A 105 -7.38 4.43 25.27
C GLU A 105 -6.59 3.95 24.03
N PHE A 106 -7.01 4.39 22.85
CA PHE A 106 -6.32 4.12 21.58
C PHE A 106 -5.52 5.34 21.16
N LEU A 107 -4.25 5.12 20.84
CA LEU A 107 -3.28 6.17 20.53
C LEU A 107 -2.59 5.84 19.20
N ARG A 108 -2.52 6.80 18.28
CA ARG A 108 -1.87 6.64 16.98
C ARG A 108 -0.39 7.04 17.09
N ALA A 109 0.53 6.09 16.90
CA ALA A 109 1.97 6.37 16.92
C ALA A 109 2.54 6.29 15.49
N THR A 110 2.97 7.42 14.95
CA THR A 110 3.50 7.53 13.57
C THR A 110 4.99 7.84 13.60
N PHE A 111 5.76 7.14 12.78
CA PHE A 111 7.19 7.40 12.56
C PHE A 111 7.55 7.13 11.10
N HIS A 112 8.45 7.93 10.53
CA HIS A 112 8.90 7.80 9.14
C HIS A 112 10.16 6.93 9.01
N GLU A 113 10.80 6.61 10.12
CA GLU A 113 11.98 5.76 10.19
C GLU A 113 11.92 4.82 11.39
N ILE A 114 12.56 3.66 11.28
CA ILE A 114 12.54 2.64 12.33
C ILE A 114 13.84 2.68 13.12
N THR A 115 14.03 3.79 13.85
CA THR A 115 15.12 4.03 14.81
C THR A 115 14.57 4.03 16.23
N LYS A 116 15.44 3.76 17.23
CA LYS A 116 15.01 3.70 18.64
C LYS A 116 14.45 5.04 19.13
N SER A 117 15.09 6.16 18.76
CA SER A 117 14.63 7.52 19.11
C SER A 117 13.27 7.82 18.50
N ALA A 118 13.11 7.65 17.18
CA ALA A 118 11.86 7.96 16.49
C ALA A 118 10.67 7.17 17.04
N VAL A 119 10.86 5.88 17.33
CA VAL A 119 9.81 5.04 17.93
C VAL A 119 9.45 5.51 19.34
N LEU A 120 10.42 5.80 20.20
CA LEU A 120 10.16 6.28 21.55
C LEU A 120 9.46 7.64 21.56
N ASP A 121 9.85 8.54 20.65
CA ASP A 121 9.23 9.86 20.54
C ASP A 121 7.79 9.76 20.02
N ALA A 122 7.51 8.87 19.05
CA ALA A 122 6.15 8.60 18.57
C ALA A 122 5.22 8.04 19.66
N ILE A 123 5.75 7.23 20.58
CA ILE A 123 4.99 6.72 21.73
C ILE A 123 4.75 7.81 22.78
N LYS A 124 5.70 8.73 22.99
CA LYS A 124 5.55 9.86 23.92
C LYS A 124 4.59 10.92 23.42
N LYS A 125 4.51 11.12 22.10
CA LYS A 125 3.66 12.12 21.44
C LYS A 125 2.72 11.44 20.44
N PRO A 126 1.76 10.63 20.91
CA PRO A 126 0.79 10.00 20.05
C PRO A 126 -0.22 11.02 19.50
N ASN A 127 -0.78 10.69 18.36
CA ASN A 127 -1.88 11.40 17.71
C ASN A 127 -3.19 10.61 17.84
N GLU A 128 -4.27 11.15 17.30
CA GLU A 128 -5.50 10.41 17.04
C GLU A 128 -5.47 9.80 15.62
N ILE A 129 -6.42 8.89 15.34
CA ILE A 129 -6.59 8.36 13.99
C ILE A 129 -7.09 9.48 13.08
N ASN A 130 -6.42 9.70 11.96
CA ASN A 130 -6.85 10.68 10.96
C ASN A 130 -7.97 10.09 10.09
N ILE A 131 -9.20 10.54 10.33
CA ILE A 131 -10.39 10.04 9.62
C ILE A 131 -10.37 10.43 8.14
N ASP A 132 -9.85 11.59 7.75
CA ASP A 132 -9.76 11.99 6.34
C ASP A 132 -8.88 11.01 5.53
N LEU A 133 -7.79 10.52 6.13
CA LEU A 133 -6.93 9.50 5.51
C LEU A 133 -7.62 8.14 5.41
N VAL A 134 -8.41 7.77 6.42
CA VAL A 134 -9.25 6.57 6.40
C VAL A 134 -10.26 6.68 5.26
N ASP A 135 -11.02 7.77 5.20
CA ASP A 135 -12.04 8.01 4.19
C ASP A 135 -11.44 8.04 2.79
N ALA A 136 -10.25 8.64 2.61
CA ALA A 136 -9.53 8.61 1.34
C ALA A 136 -9.15 7.19 0.90
N GLN A 137 -8.77 6.31 1.84
CA GLN A 137 -8.49 4.90 1.56
C GLN A 137 -9.79 4.14 1.24
N GLN A 138 -10.86 4.36 2.01
CA GLN A 138 -12.16 3.73 1.79
C GLN A 138 -12.75 4.13 0.43
N ALA A 139 -12.72 5.41 0.08
CA ALA A 139 -13.17 5.92 -1.21
C ALA A 139 -12.42 5.25 -2.36
N ARG A 140 -11.08 5.13 -2.27
CA ARG A 140 -10.28 4.38 -3.26
C ARG A 140 -10.72 2.92 -3.33
N ARG A 141 -10.92 2.25 -2.20
CA ARG A 141 -11.31 0.83 -2.14
C ARG A 141 -12.69 0.60 -2.77
N ILE A 142 -13.65 1.46 -2.47
CA ILE A 142 -15.00 1.46 -3.04
C ILE A 142 -14.96 1.71 -4.55
N LEU A 143 -14.21 2.71 -5.00
CA LEU A 143 -14.08 3.03 -6.42
C LEU A 143 -13.52 1.86 -7.22
N ASP A 144 -12.43 1.25 -6.74
CA ASP A 144 -11.83 0.09 -7.40
C ASP A 144 -12.79 -1.12 -7.42
N ARG A 145 -13.59 -1.28 -6.35
CA ARG A 145 -14.65 -2.30 -6.24
C ARG A 145 -15.76 -2.09 -7.28
N LEU A 146 -16.27 -0.86 -7.40
CA LEU A 146 -17.31 -0.52 -8.36
C LEU A 146 -16.86 -0.74 -9.80
N VAL A 147 -15.64 -0.31 -10.16
CA VAL A 147 -15.07 -0.53 -11.50
C VAL A 147 -14.95 -2.02 -11.79
N GLY A 148 -14.39 -2.79 -10.84
CA GLY A 148 -14.25 -4.24 -10.99
C GLY A 148 -15.59 -4.95 -11.26
N TYR A 149 -16.62 -4.65 -10.47
CA TYR A 149 -17.92 -5.33 -10.58
C TYR A 149 -18.75 -4.86 -11.76
N LYS A 150 -18.69 -3.57 -12.12
CA LYS A 150 -19.49 -3.04 -13.24
C LYS A 150 -18.85 -3.32 -14.60
N VAL A 151 -17.51 -3.27 -14.70
CA VAL A 151 -16.80 -3.34 -16.00
C VAL A 151 -16.34 -4.75 -16.36
N SER A 152 -15.89 -5.57 -15.40
CA SER A 152 -15.39 -6.93 -15.71
C SER A 152 -16.43 -7.82 -16.42
N PRO A 153 -17.74 -7.80 -16.07
CA PRO A 153 -18.75 -8.58 -16.80
C PRO A 153 -18.93 -8.16 -18.26
N VAL A 154 -18.59 -6.91 -18.61
CA VAL A 154 -18.57 -6.46 -20.02
C VAL A 154 -17.39 -7.12 -20.74
N LEU A 155 -16.20 -7.12 -20.14
CA LEU A 155 -15.01 -7.78 -20.70
C LEU A 155 -15.22 -9.29 -20.89
N TRP A 156 -15.93 -9.95 -19.97
CA TRP A 156 -16.23 -11.38 -20.10
C TRP A 156 -17.12 -11.71 -21.29
N ARG A 157 -18.08 -10.83 -21.59
CA ARG A 157 -19.01 -10.99 -22.72
C ARG A 157 -18.38 -10.59 -24.06
N LYS A 158 -17.46 -9.62 -24.05
CA LYS A 158 -16.93 -9.00 -25.29
C LYS A 158 -15.52 -9.45 -25.67
N VAL A 159 -14.74 -9.99 -24.73
CA VAL A 159 -13.33 -10.35 -24.95
C VAL A 159 -13.08 -11.79 -24.51
N ARG A 160 -13.01 -12.05 -23.20
CA ARG A 160 -12.73 -13.39 -22.64
C ARG A 160 -13.20 -13.48 -21.19
N ARG A 161 -13.82 -14.61 -20.83
CA ARG A 161 -14.17 -14.91 -19.43
C ARG A 161 -12.92 -14.94 -18.54
N GLY A 162 -13.04 -14.40 -17.33
CA GLY A 162 -11.96 -14.38 -16.34
C GLY A 162 -11.04 -13.15 -16.42
N LEU A 163 -11.26 -12.22 -17.36
CA LEU A 163 -10.52 -10.95 -17.40
C LEU A 163 -10.99 -9.99 -16.30
N SER A 164 -10.07 -9.23 -15.71
CA SER A 164 -10.41 -8.18 -14.74
C SER A 164 -10.31 -6.79 -15.36
N ALA A 165 -11.29 -5.95 -15.08
CA ALA A 165 -11.18 -4.52 -15.32
C ALA A 165 -10.59 -3.84 -14.08
N GLY A 166 -9.64 -2.93 -14.28
CA GLY A 166 -8.99 -2.21 -13.19
C GLY A 166 -8.77 -0.76 -13.57
N ARG A 167 -9.24 0.16 -12.72
CA ARG A 167 -9.16 1.62 -12.98
C ARG A 167 -7.74 2.09 -13.30
N VAL A 168 -6.72 1.51 -12.66
CA VAL A 168 -5.30 1.84 -12.89
C VAL A 168 -4.64 0.86 -13.87
N GLN A 169 -5.01 -0.42 -13.82
CA GLN A 169 -4.42 -1.45 -14.67
C GLN A 169 -4.75 -1.22 -16.16
N SER A 170 -5.99 -0.82 -16.48
CA SER A 170 -6.43 -0.62 -17.86
C SER A 170 -5.72 0.56 -18.55
N PRO A 171 -5.57 1.76 -17.94
CA PRO A 171 -4.74 2.82 -18.50
C PRO A 171 -3.26 2.44 -18.63
N ALA A 172 -2.69 1.73 -17.66
CA ALA A 172 -1.29 1.30 -17.75
C ALA A 172 -1.07 0.34 -18.93
N LEU A 173 -1.96 -0.64 -19.12
CA LEU A 173 -1.93 -1.52 -20.28
C LEU A 173 -2.14 -0.75 -21.59
N ARG A 174 -3.02 0.25 -21.60
CA ARG A 174 -3.26 1.10 -22.77
C ARG A 174 -1.98 1.81 -23.22
N LEU A 175 -1.19 2.37 -22.31
CA LEU A 175 0.07 3.03 -22.65
C LEU A 175 1.05 2.08 -23.37
N ILE A 176 1.14 0.82 -22.89
CA ILE A 176 1.99 -0.20 -23.52
C ILE A 176 1.49 -0.53 -24.93
N VAL A 177 0.18 -0.75 -25.07
CA VAL A 177 -0.44 -1.06 -26.37
C VAL A 177 -0.33 0.10 -27.36
N GLU A 178 -0.45 1.35 -26.90
CA GLU A 178 -0.27 2.53 -27.74
C GLU A 178 1.18 2.65 -28.23
N ARG A 179 2.16 2.43 -27.35
CA ARG A 179 3.57 2.38 -27.76
C ARG A 179 3.84 1.27 -28.76
N GLU A 180 3.28 0.08 -28.56
CA GLU A 180 3.49 -1.03 -29.51
C GLU A 180 2.94 -0.68 -30.90
N LYS A 181 1.77 -0.05 -30.96
CA LYS A 181 1.19 0.43 -32.22
C LYS A 181 2.04 1.52 -32.89
N GLU A 182 2.67 2.41 -32.12
CA GLU A 182 3.62 3.39 -32.65
C GLU A 182 4.83 2.68 -33.31
N ILE A 183 5.35 1.63 -32.68
CA ILE A 183 6.46 0.82 -33.20
C ILE A 183 6.04 0.07 -34.47
N GLU A 184 4.87 -0.59 -34.46
CA GLU A 184 4.34 -1.30 -35.64
C GLU A 184 4.06 -0.35 -36.83
N ALA A 185 3.65 0.88 -36.54
CA ALA A 185 3.39 1.91 -37.54
C ALA A 185 4.64 2.65 -38.01
N PHE A 186 5.78 2.49 -37.32
CA PHE A 186 7.02 3.14 -37.66
C PHE A 186 7.52 2.63 -39.01
N LYS A 187 7.80 3.56 -39.93
CA LYS A 187 8.42 3.27 -41.22
C LYS A 187 9.88 3.73 -41.13
N PRO A 188 10.84 2.81 -41.02
CA PRO A 188 12.25 3.18 -40.98
C PRO A 188 12.64 3.92 -42.25
N GLU A 189 13.34 5.03 -42.09
CA GLU A 189 13.97 5.75 -43.19
C GLU A 189 15.47 5.43 -43.15
N GLU A 190 16.02 5.04 -44.29
CA GLU A 190 17.45 4.77 -44.43
C GLU A 190 18.23 6.08 -44.38
N TYR A 191 19.31 6.11 -43.61
CA TYR A 191 20.24 7.23 -43.53
C TYR A 191 21.66 6.71 -43.31
N TRP A 192 22.63 7.56 -43.62
CA TRP A 192 24.05 7.29 -43.40
C TRP A 192 24.59 8.29 -42.38
N GLU A 193 25.26 7.78 -41.35
CA GLU A 193 26.06 8.60 -40.43
C GLU A 193 27.51 8.60 -40.90
N VAL A 194 28.14 9.77 -40.86
CA VAL A 194 29.56 9.94 -41.17
C VAL A 194 30.24 10.48 -39.94
N ASP A 195 30.94 9.60 -39.23
CA ASP A 195 31.78 10.00 -38.11
C ASP A 195 33.17 10.43 -38.57
N VAL A 196 33.71 11.49 -37.96
CA VAL A 196 35.06 12.00 -38.26
C VAL A 196 35.90 12.11 -37.00
N ALA A 197 37.11 11.57 -37.04
CA ALA A 197 38.12 11.81 -36.00
C ALA A 197 38.90 13.07 -36.36
N LEU A 198 38.78 14.10 -35.52
CA LEU A 198 39.48 15.38 -35.69
C LEU A 198 40.61 15.49 -34.66
N CYS A 199 41.78 15.96 -35.11
CA CYS A 199 42.83 16.43 -34.22
C CYS A 199 42.91 17.95 -34.26
N VAL A 200 43.25 18.55 -33.12
CA VAL A 200 43.70 19.94 -33.06
C VAL A 200 45.22 19.90 -33.18
N GLU A 201 45.85 20.88 -33.85
CA GLU A 201 47.31 20.95 -33.95
C GLU A 201 47.98 20.71 -32.58
N ASP A 202 49.02 19.89 -32.59
CA ASP A 202 49.81 19.44 -31.44
C ASP A 202 49.09 18.56 -30.39
N LYS A 203 47.89 18.03 -30.69
CA LYS A 203 47.21 17.01 -29.85
C LYS A 203 46.86 15.76 -30.65
N LYS A 204 47.31 14.59 -30.18
CA LYS A 204 46.90 13.30 -30.75
C LYS A 204 45.38 13.12 -30.63
N ALA A 205 44.75 12.61 -31.68
CA ALA A 205 43.33 12.28 -31.69
C ALA A 205 43.02 11.28 -30.57
N THR A 206 41.93 11.53 -29.83
CA THR A 206 41.48 10.68 -28.71
C THR A 206 40.72 9.44 -29.17
N GLN A 207 40.22 9.43 -30.40
CA GLN A 207 39.63 8.28 -31.08
C GLN A 207 40.24 8.13 -32.48
N LEU A 208 40.72 6.93 -32.79
CA LEU A 208 41.22 6.56 -34.11
C LEU A 208 40.24 5.53 -34.70
N PHE A 209 39.67 5.81 -35.86
CA PHE A 209 38.92 4.81 -36.61
C PHE A 209 39.92 3.83 -37.23
N THR A 210 39.87 2.56 -36.84
CA THR A 210 40.61 1.47 -37.51
C THR A 210 39.62 0.66 -38.32
N GLU A 211 39.86 0.55 -39.63
CA GLU A 211 39.03 -0.24 -40.56
C GLU A 211 37.52 0.09 -40.53
N GLY A 212 37.18 1.37 -40.33
CA GLY A 212 35.79 1.82 -40.32
C GLY A 212 34.99 1.40 -39.08
N LYS A 213 35.65 1.06 -37.97
CA LYS A 213 35.01 0.81 -36.67
C LYS A 213 35.65 1.65 -35.57
N LEU A 214 34.82 2.12 -34.64
CA LEU A 214 35.27 2.56 -33.31
C LEU A 214 35.73 1.32 -32.51
N PRO A 215 36.79 1.42 -31.69
CA PRO A 215 37.21 0.33 -30.81
C PRO A 215 36.14 -0.07 -29.79
#